data_AF-A0A962AQ64-F1
#
_entry.id   AF-A0A962AQ64-F1
#
_cell.length_a   1.000
_cell.length_b   1.000
_cell.length_c   1.000
_cell.angle_alpha   90.00
_cell.angle_beta   90.00
_cell.angle_gamma   90.00
#
_symmetry.space_group_name_H-M   'P 1'
#
loop_
_entity.id
_entity.type
_entity.pdbx_description
1 polymer ?
#
loop_
_entity_poly.entity_id
_entity_poly.type
_entity_poly.pdbx_seq_one_letter_code
_entity_poly.pdbx_strand_id
1 'polypeptide(L)'
;MTERATANLFRSRLDEVAAATEAMLDTLLSPLVRPGEIERPARLLEAMRYSSLGGGKRLRPFLVVESARLFGADGEGVLRAAAALEMVHCYSLVHDELPAMDDDDLRRGRPTVHKAFDEA
;
A
#
# COMPACT_ATOMS: atom_id res chain seq x y z
N MET A 1 26.25 17.01 13.95
CA MET A 1 25.03 17.82 13.74
C MET A 1 24.37 17.52 12.39
N THR A 2 25.16 17.28 11.34
CA THR A 2 24.71 16.95 9.96
C THR A 2 23.93 15.63 9.83
N GLU A 3 24.35 14.54 10.48
CA GLU A 3 23.68 13.23 10.37
C GLU A 3 22.24 13.24 10.92
N ARG A 4 21.98 13.96 12.02
CA ARG A 4 20.62 14.12 12.56
C ARG A 4 19.73 14.92 11.61
N ALA A 5 20.27 15.93 10.94
CA ALA A 5 19.51 16.70 9.95
C ALA A 5 19.15 15.85 8.73
N THR A 6 20.07 15.02 8.22
CA THR A 6 19.81 14.10 7.11
C THR A 6 18.80 13.02 7.48
N ALA A 7 18.91 12.42 8.67
CA ALA A 7 17.95 11.43 9.15
C ALA A 7 16.53 12.03 9.27
N ASN A 8 16.43 13.27 9.75
CA ASN A 8 15.15 13.98 9.84
C ASN A 8 14.57 14.28 8.44
N LEU A 9 15.41 14.66 7.48
CA LEU A 9 14.98 14.89 6.09
C LEU A 9 14.44 13.60 5.45
N PHE A 10 15.18 12.50 5.56
CA PHE A 10 14.73 11.19 5.07
C PHE A 10 13.38 10.81 5.68
N ARG A 11 13.25 10.95 7.00
CA ARG A 11 12.01 10.60 7.69
C ARG A 11 10.83 11.46 7.23
N SER A 12 11.04 12.77 7.09
CA SER A 12 10.03 13.69 6.57
C SER A 12 9.55 13.27 5.17
N ARG A 13 10.49 13.00 4.26
CA ARG A 13 10.16 12.58 2.89
C ARG A 13 9.45 11.23 2.84
N LEU A 14 9.88 10.28 3.68
CA LEU A 14 9.23 8.98 3.79
C LEU A 14 7.78 9.14 4.26
N ASP A 15 7.53 9.95 5.29
CA ASP A 15 6.20 10.19 5.83
C ASP A 15 5.32 10.95 4.82
N GLU A 16 5.86 11.93 4.09
CA GLU A 16 5.17 12.64 2.99
C GLU A 16 4.71 11.68 1.89
N VAL A 17 5.62 10.84 1.38
CA VAL A 17 5.29 9.88 0.31
C VAL A 17 4.34 8.80 0.83
N ALA A 18 4.51 8.35 2.07
CA ALA A 18 3.60 7.39 2.69
C ALA A 18 2.17 7.95 2.73
N ALA A 19 1.98 9.19 3.19
CA ALA A 19 0.67 9.83 3.24
C ALA A 19 0.06 10.04 1.84
N ALA A 20 0.85 10.48 0.87
CA ALA A 20 0.39 10.66 -0.51
C ALA A 20 -0.01 9.32 -1.16
N THR A 21 0.75 8.25 -0.88
CA THR A 21 0.43 6.91 -1.37
C THR A 21 -0.84 6.36 -0.71
N GLU A 22 -0.99 6.56 0.60
CA GLU A 22 -2.19 6.16 1.34
C GLU A 22 -3.46 6.81 0.74
N ALA A 23 -3.41 8.11 0.48
CA ALA A 23 -4.51 8.84 -0.14
C ALA A 23 -4.81 8.35 -1.58
N MET A 24 -3.77 8.02 -2.34
CA MET A 24 -3.92 7.45 -3.68
C MET A 24 -4.55 6.05 -3.60
N LEU A 25 -4.09 5.17 -2.70
CA LEU A 25 -4.68 3.84 -2.48
C LEU A 25 -6.14 3.96 -2.08
N ASP A 26 -6.49 4.86 -1.17
CA ASP A 26 -7.87 5.09 -0.74
C ASP A 26 -8.78 5.50 -1.91
N THR A 27 -8.29 6.40 -2.75
CA THR A 27 -8.98 6.83 -3.98
C THR A 27 -9.14 5.67 -4.97
N LEU A 28 -8.09 4.86 -5.17
CA LEU A 28 -8.11 3.72 -6.09
C LEU A 28 -9.05 2.60 -5.62
N LEU A 29 -9.09 2.36 -4.31
CA LEU A 29 -9.91 1.36 -3.63
C LEU A 29 -11.23 1.94 -3.11
N SER A 30 -11.74 3.02 -3.71
CA SER A 30 -13.07 3.55 -3.39
C SER A 30 -14.18 2.58 -3.82
N PRO A 31 -15.38 2.62 -3.22
CA PRO A 31 -16.51 1.80 -3.64
C PRO A 31 -17.13 2.23 -4.98
N LEU A 32 -16.67 3.33 -5.57
CA LEU A 32 -17.18 3.81 -6.85
C LEU A 32 -16.75 2.88 -7.99
N VAL A 33 -17.73 2.35 -8.72
CA VAL A 33 -17.53 1.58 -9.95
C VAL A 33 -16.88 2.46 -11.01
N ARG A 34 -15.82 1.97 -11.63
CA ARG A 34 -15.03 2.69 -12.65
C ARG A 34 -15.46 2.30 -14.07
N PRO A 35 -15.14 3.12 -15.09
CA PRO A 35 -15.37 2.74 -16.48
C PRO A 35 -14.75 1.38 -16.80
N GLY A 36 -15.56 0.46 -17.32
CA GLY A 36 -15.15 -0.92 -17.63
C GLY A 36 -15.42 -1.95 -16.53
N GLU A 37 -15.84 -1.52 -15.33
CA GLU A 37 -16.29 -2.42 -14.26
C GLU A 37 -17.83 -2.55 -14.27
N ILE A 38 -18.33 -3.74 -13.91
CA ILE A 38 -19.77 -3.97 -13.68
C ILE A 38 -20.12 -3.58 -12.25
N GLU A 39 -19.37 -4.09 -11.29
CA GLU A 39 -19.57 -3.86 -9.86
C GLU A 39 -18.26 -3.98 -9.07
N ARG A 40 -18.28 -3.52 -7.82
CA ARG A 40 -17.23 -3.72 -6.82
C ARG A 40 -17.84 -4.40 -5.59
N PRO A 41 -17.78 -5.75 -5.48
CA PRO A 41 -18.40 -6.46 -4.37
C PRO A 41 -17.85 -5.97 -3.02
N ALA A 42 -18.75 -5.54 -2.14
CA ALA A 42 -18.37 -4.83 -0.91
C ALA A 42 -17.41 -5.63 -0.02
N ARG A 43 -17.67 -6.93 0.15
CA ARG A 43 -16.82 -7.82 0.98
C ARG A 43 -15.40 -7.95 0.43
N LEU A 44 -15.26 -8.14 -0.87
CA LEU A 44 -13.94 -8.24 -1.51
C LEU A 44 -13.19 -6.91 -1.40
N LEU A 45 -13.87 -5.79 -1.66
CA LEU A 45 -13.27 -4.47 -1.54
C LEU A 45 -12.83 -4.18 -0.10
N GLU A 46 -13.62 -4.60 0.89
CA GLU A 46 -13.27 -4.49 2.30
C GLU A 46 -11.99 -5.27 2.64
N ALA A 47 -11.84 -6.51 2.16
CA ALA A 47 -10.63 -7.31 2.35
C ALA A 47 -9.39 -6.68 1.68
N MET A 48 -9.54 -6.15 0.46
CA MET A 48 -8.47 -5.41 -0.23
C MET A 48 -8.05 -4.17 0.56
N ARG A 49 -9.01 -3.39 1.06
CA ARG A 49 -8.75 -2.20 1.88
C ARG A 49 -8.13 -2.56 3.22
N TYR A 50 -8.58 -3.64 3.86
CA TYR A 50 -8.06 -4.13 5.14
C TYR A 50 -6.56 -4.42 5.09
N SER A 51 -6.10 -5.05 4.00
CA SER A 51 -4.69 -5.41 3.80
C SER A 51 -3.84 -4.25 3.31
N SER A 52 -4.41 -3.37 2.48
CA SER A 52 -3.67 -2.34 1.76
C SER A 52 -3.63 -0.99 2.48
N LEU A 53 -4.59 -0.68 3.35
CA LEU A 53 -4.70 0.60 4.06
C LEU A 53 -4.36 0.47 5.56
N GLY A 54 -3.98 1.60 6.17
CA GLY A 54 -3.80 1.73 7.61
C GLY A 54 -2.52 1.07 8.13
N GLY A 55 -1.45 0.97 7.33
CA GLY A 55 -0.18 0.47 7.87
C GLY A 55 1.00 0.42 6.90
N GLY A 56 2.18 0.23 7.49
CA GLY A 56 3.44 0.01 6.76
C GLY A 56 4.27 1.27 6.59
N LYS A 57 5.55 1.07 6.29
CA LYS A 57 6.49 2.17 6.10
C LYS A 57 6.39 2.80 4.70
N ARG A 58 5.63 2.18 3.78
CA ARG A 58 5.52 2.56 2.36
C ARG A 58 6.88 2.78 1.69
N LEU A 59 7.87 1.96 2.05
CA LEU A 59 9.24 2.09 1.55
C LEU A 59 9.31 1.84 0.03
N ARG A 60 8.53 0.90 -0.50
CA ARG A 60 8.47 0.63 -1.95
C ARG A 60 7.93 1.83 -2.73
N PRO A 61 6.77 2.42 -2.35
CA PRO A 61 6.30 3.69 -2.90
C PRO A 61 7.34 4.81 -2.84
N PHE A 62 8.00 4.97 -1.69
CA PHE A 62 9.05 5.97 -1.50
C PHE A 62 10.18 5.82 -2.52
N LEU A 63 10.67 4.60 -2.74
CA LEU A 63 11.71 4.35 -3.74
C LEU A 63 11.26 4.69 -5.16
N VAL A 64 9.99 4.40 -5.51
CA VAL A 64 9.43 4.77 -6.82
C VAL A 64 9.38 6.28 -7.00
N VAL A 65 8.82 7.00 -6.02
CA VAL A 65 8.66 8.46 -6.07
C VAL A 65 10.01 9.16 -6.12
N GLU A 66 10.95 8.82 -5.23
CA GLU A 66 12.26 9.46 -5.21
C GLU A 66 13.10 9.11 -6.45
N SER A 67 12.94 7.90 -7.01
CA SER A 67 13.56 7.55 -8.29
C SER A 67 12.99 8.40 -9.43
N ALA A 68 11.66 8.60 -9.49
CA ALA A 68 11.06 9.47 -10.50
C ALA A 68 11.55 10.92 -10.37
N ARG A 69 11.61 11.44 -9.15
CA ARG A 69 12.09 12.79 -8.84
C ARG A 69 13.56 13.00 -9.26
N LEU A 70 14.40 11.97 -9.11
CA LEU A 70 15.79 12.00 -9.59
C LEU A 70 15.88 12.28 -11.11
N PHE A 71 14.89 11.84 -11.88
CA PHE A 71 14.79 12.08 -13.33
C PHE A 71 13.85 13.26 -13.68
N GLY A 72 13.47 14.09 -12.70
CA GLY A 72 12.62 15.26 -12.92
C GLY A 72 11.14 14.95 -13.16
N ALA A 73 10.68 13.74 -12.84
CA ALA A 73 9.27 13.36 -12.91
C ALA A 73 8.60 13.43 -11.52
N ASP A 74 7.39 13.98 -11.46
CA ASP A 74 6.57 14.03 -10.24
C ASP A 74 5.07 14.06 -10.63
N GLY A 75 4.20 14.10 -9.62
CA GLY A 75 2.76 14.26 -9.78
C GLY A 75 1.97 12.96 -9.75
N GLU A 76 0.71 13.04 -10.18
CA GLU A 76 -0.26 11.96 -9.96
C GLU A 76 0.11 10.65 -10.66
N GLY A 77 0.72 10.72 -11.85
CA GLY A 77 1.17 9.52 -12.59
C GLY A 77 2.20 8.71 -11.81
N VAL A 78 3.15 9.38 -11.15
CA VAL A 78 4.16 8.74 -10.31
C VAL A 78 3.51 8.12 -9.07
N LEU A 79 2.59 8.84 -8.43
CA LEU A 79 1.85 8.33 -7.26
C LEU A 79 0.98 7.11 -7.61
N ARG A 80 0.36 7.09 -8.81
CA ARG A 80 -0.38 5.92 -9.30
C ARG A 80 0.53 4.72 -9.50
N ALA A 81 1.72 4.90 -10.08
CA ALA A 81 2.70 3.83 -10.23
C ALA A 81 3.20 3.30 -8.86
N ALA A 82 3.46 4.20 -7.92
CA ALA A 82 3.87 3.87 -6.56
C ALA A 82 2.77 3.07 -5.82
N ALA A 83 1.51 3.51 -5.93
CA ALA A 83 0.36 2.81 -5.36
C ALA A 83 0.16 1.43 -6.01
N ALA A 84 0.33 1.30 -7.33
CA ALA A 84 0.23 0.02 -8.02
C ALA A 84 1.28 -0.98 -7.51
N LEU A 85 2.52 -0.55 -7.31
CA LEU A 85 3.57 -1.41 -6.73
C LEU A 85 3.22 -1.84 -5.30
N GLU A 86 2.67 -0.94 -4.49
CA GLU A 86 2.26 -1.27 -3.13
C GLU A 86 1.07 -2.24 -3.10
N MET A 87 0.14 -2.15 -4.05
CA MET A 87 -0.95 -3.12 -4.19
C MET A 87 -0.39 -4.53 -4.49
N VAL A 88 0.59 -4.63 -5.38
CA VAL A 88 1.27 -5.91 -5.67
C VAL A 88 1.99 -6.45 -4.43
N HIS A 89 2.63 -5.57 -3.65
CA HIS A 89 3.26 -5.96 -2.39
C HIS A 89 2.23 -6.46 -1.36
N CYS A 90 1.11 -5.77 -1.20
CA CYS A 90 0.05 -6.17 -0.28
C CYS A 90 -0.56 -7.51 -0.71
N TYR A 91 -0.78 -7.71 -2.01
CA TYR A 91 -1.20 -8.99 -2.57
C TYR A 91 -0.26 -10.13 -2.19
N SER A 92 1.06 -9.93 -2.35
CA SER A 92 2.03 -11.00 -2.03
C SER A 92 1.92 -11.40 -0.56
N LEU A 93 1.85 -10.42 0.35
CA LEU A 93 1.72 -10.71 1.78
C LEU A 93 0.41 -11.42 2.12
N VAL A 94 -0.71 -11.01 1.52
CA VAL A 94 -2.01 -11.67 1.76
C VAL A 94 -1.95 -13.14 1.36
N HIS A 95 -1.30 -13.44 0.25
CA HIS A 95 -1.12 -14.81 -0.18
C HIS A 95 -0.14 -15.54 0.72
N ASP A 96 1.06 -14.99 0.96
CA ASP A 96 2.11 -15.60 1.79
C ASP A 96 1.58 -16.02 3.18
N GLU A 97 0.65 -15.25 3.74
CA GLU A 97 0.02 -15.52 5.03
C GLU A 97 -0.94 -16.72 5.06
N LEU A 98 -1.36 -17.27 3.92
CA LEU A 98 -2.33 -18.37 3.87
C LEU A 98 -1.81 -19.64 4.57
N PRO A 99 -2.70 -20.53 5.06
CA PRO A 99 -2.30 -21.79 5.70
C PRO A 99 -1.43 -22.71 4.83
N ALA A 100 -1.55 -22.57 3.50
CA ALA A 100 -0.76 -23.32 2.53
C ALA A 100 0.67 -22.77 2.33
N MET A 101 0.99 -21.59 2.88
CA MET A 101 2.31 -20.97 2.81
C MET A 101 2.87 -20.75 4.22
N ASP A 102 2.84 -19.54 4.77
CA ASP A 102 3.45 -19.25 6.07
C ASP A 102 2.53 -19.57 7.27
N ASP A 103 1.22 -19.76 7.03
CA ASP A 103 0.21 -20.06 8.06
C ASP A 103 0.21 -19.03 9.21
N ASP A 104 0.32 -17.74 8.84
CA ASP A 104 0.43 -16.64 9.77
C ASP A 104 -0.96 -16.17 10.25
N ASP A 105 -1.21 -16.28 11.56
CA ASP A 105 -2.46 -15.77 12.16
C ASP A 105 -2.49 -14.24 12.28
N LEU A 106 -1.33 -13.58 12.41
CA LEU A 106 -1.22 -12.16 12.72
C LEU A 106 -0.16 -11.45 11.86
N ARG A 107 -0.52 -10.28 11.33
CA ARG A 107 0.42 -9.31 10.74
C ARG A 107 0.38 -7.99 11.51
N ARG A 108 1.53 -7.60 12.06
CA ARG A 108 1.68 -6.33 12.83
C ARG A 108 0.64 -6.17 13.94
N GLY A 109 0.32 -7.27 14.63
CA GLY A 109 -0.65 -7.29 15.73
C GLY A 109 -2.13 -7.26 15.30
N ARG A 110 -2.43 -7.37 14.00
CA ARG A 110 -3.80 -7.53 13.47
C ARG A 110 -3.96 -8.93 12.85
N PRO A 111 -5.15 -9.54 12.90
CA PRO A 111 -5.44 -10.76 12.13
C PRO A 111 -5.05 -10.60 10.66
N THR A 112 -4.46 -11.64 10.07
CA THR A 112 -4.24 -11.70 8.62
C THR A 112 -5.58 -11.77 7.88
N VAL A 113 -5.58 -11.52 6.57
CA VAL A 113 -6.83 -11.41 5.80
C VAL A 113 -7.68 -12.68 5.92
N HIS A 114 -7.06 -13.85 5.80
CA HIS A 114 -7.79 -15.11 5.85
C HIS A 114 -8.36 -15.43 7.24
N LYS A 115 -7.76 -14.89 8.31
CA LYS A 115 -8.31 -14.97 9.67
C LYS A 115 -9.44 -13.97 9.92
N ALA A 116 -9.40 -12.79 9.30
CA ALA A 116 -10.43 -11.76 9.46
C ALA A 116 -11.66 -11.98 8.58
N PHE A 117 -11.49 -12.62 7.43
CA PHE A 117 -12.54 -12.86 6.43
C PHE A 117 -12.73 -14.37 6.22
N ASP A 118 -11.96 -14.96 5.32
CA ASP A 118 -11.85 -16.38 4.99
C ASP A 118 -10.69 -16.57 3.99
N GLU A 119 -10.35 -17.81 3.68
CA GLU A 119 -9.28 -18.16 2.72
C GLU A 119 -9.67 -17.94 1.24
N ALA A 120 -10.96 -17.77 0.92
CA ALA A 120 -11.53 -17.91 -0.44
C ALA A 120 -11.87 -16.59 -1.14
#